data_AF-A0A7C3TBM0-F1
#
_entry.id   AF-A0A7C3TBM0-F1
#
_cell.length_a   1.000
_cell.length_b   1.000
_cell.length_c   1.000
_cell.angle_alpha   90.00
_cell.angle_beta   90.00
_cell.angle_gamma   90.00
#
_symmetry.space_group_name_H-M   'P 1'
#
loop_
_entity.id
_entity.type
_entity.pdbx_description
1 polymer ?
#
loop_
_entity_poly.entity_id
_entity_poly.type
_entity_poly.pdbx_seq_one_letter_code
_entity_poly.pdbx_strand_id
1 'polypeptide(L)'
;MLITLILERDHIISTIKAALGGHSEQEKLEPISYRTSWAILAISYILLMVFFLYTGFSLWMSFVLPLSGIITWFVMSQLWGRIGFMTEPCYNFTPGVIKMFVWPTVVRPKVTSTDIALAPHMSREWIGHQSITGWGDSLYTILASYRMTQLTNINQRNVLKVVVATIFVSMFVTEIIAIAITGVYGWGRFHDIYYIDLYALGPVCEALQVDNPAPPSLEKNYFFGFMI
;
A
#
# COMPACT_ATOMS: atom_id res chain seq x y z
N MET A 1 16.74 -4.92 8.25
CA MET A 1 15.36 -5.41 8.11
C MET A 1 15.22 -6.93 8.22
N LEU A 2 16.12 -7.75 7.65
CA LEU A 2 16.15 -9.20 7.98
C LEU A 2 16.32 -9.44 9.49
N ILE A 3 17.14 -8.62 10.15
CA ILE A 3 17.38 -8.69 11.59
C ILE A 3 16.09 -8.45 12.40
N THR A 4 15.23 -7.50 12.00
CA THR A 4 13.96 -7.23 12.71
C THR A 4 12.96 -8.35 12.53
N LEU A 5 12.90 -8.96 11.34
CA LEU A 5 12.02 -10.11 11.07
C LEU A 5 12.48 -11.36 11.82
N ILE A 6 13.80 -11.56 11.93
CA ILE A 6 14.43 -12.62 12.73
C ILE A 6 14.22 -12.40 14.24
N LEU A 7 14.18 -11.15 14.70
CA LEU A 7 13.97 -10.81 16.12
C LEU A 7 12.51 -11.01 16.56
N GLU A 8 11.56 -10.68 15.69
CA GLU A 8 10.12 -10.79 15.97
C GLU A 8 9.54 -12.18 15.63
N ARG A 9 10.34 -13.09 15.06
CA ARG A 9 9.88 -14.44 14.65
C ARG A 9 9.24 -15.21 15.81
N ASP A 10 9.79 -15.06 17.01
CA ASP A 10 9.32 -15.78 18.20
C ASP A 10 7.98 -15.20 18.66
N HIS A 11 7.76 -13.90 18.47
CA HIS A 11 6.48 -13.24 18.70
C HIS A 11 5.41 -13.69 17.69
N ILE A 12 5.77 -13.80 16.41
CA ILE A 12 4.87 -14.31 15.36
C ILE A 12 4.50 -15.78 15.63
N ILE A 13 5.48 -16.62 15.98
CA ILE A 13 5.22 -18.02 16.29
C ILE A 13 4.37 -18.14 17.57
N SER A 14 4.61 -17.30 18.57
CA SER A 14 3.82 -17.25 19.80
C SER A 14 2.36 -16.89 19.53
N THR A 15 2.10 -15.87 18.70
CA THR A 15 0.73 -15.45 18.33
C THR A 15 0.00 -16.50 17.49
N ILE A 16 0.69 -17.22 16.60
CA ILE A 16 0.10 -18.37 15.86
C ILE A 16 -0.23 -19.52 16.80
N LYS A 17 0.67 -19.86 17.73
CA LYS A 17 0.43 -20.91 18.74
C LYS A 17 -0.72 -20.53 19.68
N ALA A 18 -0.81 -19.26 20.06
CA ALA A 18 -1.92 -18.74 20.86
C ALA A 18 -3.25 -18.85 20.08
N ALA A 19 -3.26 -18.49 18.79
CA ALA A 19 -4.44 -18.65 17.93
C ALA A 19 -4.90 -20.12 17.83
N LEU A 20 -3.97 -21.08 17.75
CA LEU A 20 -4.27 -22.50 17.65
C LEU A 20 -4.65 -23.19 18.98
N GLY A 21 -4.67 -22.47 20.11
CA GLY A 21 -5.17 -22.98 21.38
C GLY A 21 -4.22 -22.88 22.58
N GLY A 22 -3.05 -22.25 22.44
CA GLY A 22 -2.22 -21.90 23.59
C GLY A 22 -2.85 -20.76 24.40
N HIS A 23 -3.15 -20.99 25.68
CA HIS A 23 -3.53 -19.90 26.58
C HIS A 23 -2.37 -18.92 26.73
N SER A 24 -2.59 -17.68 26.32
CA SER A 24 -1.64 -16.58 26.48
C SER A 24 -2.22 -15.58 27.49
N GLU A 25 -1.54 -15.35 28.61
CA GLU A 25 -1.93 -14.30 29.57
C GLU A 25 -1.95 -12.90 28.92
N GLN A 26 -1.22 -12.73 27.80
CA GLN A 26 -1.26 -11.51 26.99
C GLN A 26 -2.60 -11.29 26.25
N GLU A 27 -3.41 -12.33 26.02
CA GLU A 27 -4.71 -12.21 25.33
C GLU A 27 -5.74 -11.40 26.14
N LYS A 28 -5.62 -11.36 27.47
CA LYS A 28 -6.56 -10.63 28.34
C LYS A 28 -6.47 -9.12 28.18
N LEU A 29 -5.32 -8.60 27.72
CA LEU A 29 -5.10 -7.18 27.49
C LEU A 29 -5.47 -6.75 26.07
N GLU A 30 -5.69 -7.69 25.15
CA GLU A 30 -5.97 -7.41 23.75
C GLU A 30 -7.48 -7.19 23.48
N PRO A 31 -7.84 -6.33 22.51
CA PRO A 31 -9.23 -6.02 22.20
C PRO A 31 -9.97 -7.15 21.49
N ILE A 32 -9.25 -8.02 20.77
CA ILE A 32 -9.78 -9.16 20.01
C ILE A 32 -8.94 -10.40 20.33
N SER A 33 -9.57 -11.58 20.32
CA SER A 33 -8.87 -12.86 20.44
C SER A 33 -7.96 -13.11 19.24
N TYR A 34 -6.84 -13.81 19.46
CA TYR A 34 -5.89 -14.08 18.37
C TYR A 34 -6.54 -14.86 17.23
N ARG A 35 -7.48 -15.77 17.54
CA ARG A 35 -8.27 -16.53 16.54
C ARG A 35 -9.04 -15.63 15.59
N THR A 36 -9.75 -14.66 16.14
CA THR A 36 -10.57 -13.75 15.35
C THR A 36 -9.69 -12.82 14.52
N SER A 37 -8.57 -12.34 15.06
CA SER A 37 -7.61 -11.52 14.30
C SER A 37 -7.05 -12.27 13.08
N TRP A 38 -6.62 -13.52 13.25
CA TRP A 38 -6.14 -14.36 12.14
C TRP A 38 -7.25 -14.70 11.13
N ALA A 39 -8.48 -14.95 11.60
CA ALA A 39 -9.62 -15.18 10.71
C ALA A 39 -9.95 -13.94 9.86
N ILE A 40 -9.98 -12.75 10.47
CA ILE A 40 -10.21 -11.48 9.77
C ILE A 40 -9.09 -11.24 8.75
N LEU A 41 -7.83 -11.48 9.12
CA LEU A 41 -6.69 -11.35 8.21
C LEU A 41 -6.82 -12.29 7.00
N ALA A 42 -7.14 -13.57 7.23
CA ALA A 42 -7.29 -14.54 6.15
C ALA A 42 -8.48 -14.21 5.23
N ILE A 43 -9.63 -13.85 5.81
CA ILE A 43 -10.83 -13.49 5.03
C ILE A 43 -10.59 -12.22 4.22
N SER A 44 -10.03 -11.17 4.82
CA SER A 44 -9.72 -9.92 4.12
C SER A 44 -8.70 -10.13 2.99
N TYR A 45 -7.71 -10.99 3.19
CA TYR A 45 -6.76 -11.38 2.15
C TYR A 45 -7.45 -12.08 0.97
N ILE A 46 -8.31 -13.06 1.25
CA ILE A 46 -9.06 -13.78 0.19
C ILE A 46 -9.99 -12.81 -0.55
N LEU A 47 -10.66 -11.90 0.15
CA LEU A 47 -11.53 -10.90 -0.48
C LEU A 47 -10.74 -9.96 -1.41
N LEU A 48 -9.54 -9.51 -0.99
CA LEU A 48 -8.66 -8.72 -1.86
C LEU A 48 -8.20 -9.50 -3.09
N MET A 49 -7.89 -10.79 -2.95
CA MET A 49 -7.56 -11.65 -4.09
C MET A 49 -8.73 -11.76 -5.08
N VAL A 50 -9.95 -11.98 -4.59
CA VAL A 50 -11.16 -12.07 -5.43
C VAL A 50 -11.42 -10.74 -6.13
N PHE A 51 -11.24 -9.62 -5.43
CA PHE A 51 -11.36 -8.28 -6.01
C PHE A 51 -10.37 -8.08 -7.17
N PHE A 52 -9.09 -8.45 -6.99
CA PHE A 52 -8.10 -8.31 -8.06
C PHE A 52 -8.33 -9.26 -9.24
N LEU A 53 -8.80 -10.48 -8.97
CA LEU A 53 -9.26 -11.38 -10.03
C LEU A 53 -10.40 -10.77 -10.86
N TYR A 54 -11.36 -10.11 -10.20
CA TYR A 54 -12.46 -9.44 -10.89
C TYR A 54 -12.00 -8.27 -11.76
N THR A 55 -10.96 -7.53 -11.35
CA THR A 55 -10.35 -6.46 -12.16
C THR A 55 -9.54 -6.96 -13.37
N GLY A 56 -9.43 -8.28 -13.55
CA GLY A 56 -8.77 -8.90 -14.70
C GLY A 56 -7.29 -9.21 -14.49
N PHE A 57 -6.81 -9.28 -13.25
CA PHE A 57 -5.46 -9.79 -12.95
C PHE A 57 -5.40 -11.32 -13.04
N SER A 58 -4.22 -11.85 -13.37
CA SER A 58 -3.96 -13.28 -13.22
C SER A 58 -4.03 -13.72 -11.75
N LEU A 59 -4.36 -14.99 -11.51
CA LEU A 59 -4.45 -15.55 -10.16
C LEU A 59 -3.15 -15.36 -9.36
N TRP A 60 -2.01 -15.47 -10.03
CA TRP A 60 -0.71 -15.25 -9.39
C TRP A 60 -0.51 -13.78 -9.00
N MET A 61 -0.87 -12.83 -9.86
CA MET A 61 -0.77 -11.40 -9.54
C MET A 61 -1.72 -10.97 -8.43
N SER A 62 -2.96 -11.46 -8.45
CA SER A 62 -3.93 -11.22 -7.40
C SER A 62 -3.48 -11.72 -6.02
N PHE A 63 -2.60 -12.72 -5.97
CA PHE A 63 -1.95 -13.18 -4.75
C PHE A 63 -0.75 -12.30 -4.36
N VAL A 64 0.16 -12.03 -5.30
CA VAL A 64 1.40 -11.30 -5.01
C VAL A 64 1.16 -9.85 -4.62
N LEU A 65 0.17 -9.17 -5.22
CA LEU A 65 -0.11 -7.76 -4.94
C LEU A 65 -0.47 -7.51 -3.46
N PRO A 66 -1.51 -8.13 -2.88
CA PRO A 66 -1.82 -7.99 -1.46
C PRO A 66 -0.65 -8.42 -0.56
N LEU A 67 0.04 -9.52 -0.90
CA LEU A 67 1.18 -10.01 -0.12
C LEU A 67 2.30 -8.97 -0.05
N SER A 68 2.62 -8.37 -1.19
CA SER A 68 3.66 -7.34 -1.27
C SER A 68 3.29 -6.10 -0.44
N GLY A 69 2.01 -5.73 -0.40
CA GLY A 69 1.50 -4.65 0.45
C GLY A 69 1.63 -4.95 1.93
N ILE A 70 1.23 -6.15 2.36
CA ILE A 70 1.36 -6.59 3.75
C ILE A 70 2.83 -6.59 4.18
N ILE A 71 3.72 -7.17 3.37
CA ILE A 71 5.16 -7.20 3.66
C ILE A 71 5.71 -5.77 3.74
N THR A 72 5.38 -4.93 2.76
CA THR A 72 5.78 -3.52 2.71
C THR A 72 5.41 -2.81 3.99
N TRP A 73 4.13 -2.78 4.33
CA TRP A 73 3.66 -1.96 5.43
C TRP A 73 3.93 -2.53 6.80
N PHE A 74 4.03 -3.86 6.93
CA PHE A 74 4.52 -4.46 8.17
C PHE A 74 5.95 -4.00 8.46
N VAL A 75 6.82 -4.08 7.46
CA VAL A 75 8.22 -3.66 7.56
C VAL A 75 8.35 -2.16 7.81
N MET A 76 7.55 -1.34 7.11
CA MET A 76 7.57 0.12 7.29
C MET A 76 6.98 0.55 8.65
N SER A 77 5.97 -0.15 9.16
CA SER A 77 5.43 0.08 10.52
C SER A 77 6.46 -0.19 11.60
N GLN A 78 7.29 -1.22 11.43
CA GLN A 78 8.40 -1.50 12.34
C GLN A 78 9.49 -0.43 12.27
N LEU A 79 9.78 0.09 11.07
CA LEU A 79 10.73 1.18 10.89
C LEU A 79 10.23 2.46 11.57
N TRP A 80 8.98 2.84 11.31
CA TRP A 80 8.33 4.01 11.89
C TRP A 80 8.25 3.89 13.42
N GLY A 81 7.81 2.75 13.95
CA GLY A 81 7.68 2.55 15.40
C GLY A 81 9.01 2.55 16.17
N ARG A 82 10.15 2.28 15.51
CA ARG A 82 11.48 2.24 16.14
C ARG A 82 12.29 3.51 15.94
N ILE A 83 12.21 4.14 14.77
CA ILE A 83 13.08 5.25 14.38
C ILE A 83 12.31 6.56 14.16
N GLY A 84 10.98 6.53 14.12
CA GLY A 84 10.14 7.72 14.01
C GLY A 84 10.15 8.40 12.64
N PHE A 85 10.78 7.79 11.64
CA PHE A 85 10.73 8.27 10.25
C PHE A 85 10.29 7.15 9.32
N MET A 86 9.75 7.53 8.17
CA MET A 86 9.46 6.61 7.08
C MET A 86 10.21 7.03 5.82
N THR A 87 10.50 6.03 4.99
CA THR A 87 10.93 6.22 3.61
C THR A 87 9.81 5.73 2.70
N GLU A 88 9.56 6.40 1.59
CA GLU A 88 8.57 5.97 0.61
C GLU A 88 8.94 4.60 0.00
N PRO A 89 8.18 3.52 0.29
CA PRO A 89 8.54 2.19 -0.21
C PRO A 89 8.24 2.01 -1.70
N CYS A 90 7.45 2.90 -2.31
CA CYS A 90 7.01 2.84 -3.70
C CYS A 90 8.12 2.85 -4.75
N TYR A 91 9.28 3.44 -4.46
CA TYR A 91 10.34 3.55 -5.49
C TYR A 91 11.15 2.27 -5.65
N ASN A 92 11.35 1.52 -4.57
CA ASN A 92 12.31 0.42 -4.56
C ASN A 92 11.78 -0.83 -3.86
N PHE A 93 11.10 -0.70 -2.71
CA PHE A 93 10.76 -1.86 -1.88
C PHE A 93 9.55 -2.60 -2.43
N THR A 94 8.41 -1.93 -2.54
CA THR A 94 7.17 -2.54 -3.05
C THR A 94 7.31 -3.07 -4.48
N PRO A 95 7.80 -2.29 -5.46
CA PRO A 95 8.01 -2.81 -6.82
C PRO A 95 9.11 -3.87 -6.85
N GLY A 96 10.13 -3.79 -5.98
CA GLY A 96 11.18 -4.80 -5.87
C GLY A 96 10.65 -6.16 -5.40
N VAL A 97 9.76 -6.18 -4.39
CA VAL A 97 9.11 -7.40 -3.91
C VAL A 97 8.23 -8.01 -5.00
N ILE A 98 7.40 -7.21 -5.68
CA ILE A 98 6.55 -7.69 -6.77
C ILE A 98 7.40 -8.23 -7.92
N LYS A 99 8.45 -7.51 -8.30
CA LYS A 99 9.39 -7.95 -9.35
C LYS A 99 10.04 -9.28 -8.97
N MET A 100 10.45 -9.47 -7.72
CA MET A 100 11.07 -10.72 -7.27
C MET A 100 10.14 -11.94 -7.42
N PHE A 101 8.85 -11.78 -7.15
CA PHE A 101 7.89 -12.89 -7.21
C PHE A 101 7.27 -13.15 -8.59
N VAL A 102 7.25 -12.15 -9.47
CA VAL A 102 6.50 -12.21 -10.74
C VAL A 102 7.42 -12.12 -11.94
N TRP A 103 8.35 -11.17 -11.92
CA TRP A 103 9.23 -10.86 -13.07
C TRP A 103 10.70 -10.74 -12.66
N PRO A 104 11.30 -11.77 -12.02
CA PRO A 104 12.63 -11.66 -11.44
C PRO A 104 13.71 -11.36 -12.50
N THR A 105 13.50 -11.81 -13.74
CA THR A 105 14.46 -11.72 -14.84
C THR A 105 14.14 -10.66 -15.88
N VAL A 106 12.95 -10.04 -15.81
CA VAL A 106 12.49 -9.10 -16.85
C VAL A 106 12.85 -7.68 -16.46
N VAL A 107 13.61 -6.98 -17.33
CA VAL A 107 14.10 -5.62 -17.04
C VAL A 107 13.13 -4.54 -17.55
N ARG A 108 12.33 -4.81 -18.60
CA ARG A 108 11.25 -3.94 -19.10
C ARG A 108 10.18 -4.80 -19.78
N PRO A 109 9.10 -5.22 -19.08
CA PRO A 109 8.09 -6.07 -19.69
C PRO A 109 7.28 -5.28 -20.74
N LYS A 110 7.07 -5.86 -21.92
CA LYS A 110 6.17 -5.29 -22.93
C LYS A 110 4.74 -5.37 -22.38
N VAL A 111 3.96 -4.31 -22.54
CA VAL A 111 2.55 -4.27 -22.10
C VAL A 111 1.72 -5.20 -22.97
N THR A 112 1.57 -6.45 -22.53
CA THR A 112 0.80 -7.50 -23.23
C THR A 112 -0.42 -7.95 -22.44
N SER A 113 -0.50 -7.60 -21.16
CA SER A 113 -1.59 -7.97 -20.26
C SER A 113 -1.90 -6.84 -19.27
N THR A 114 -3.11 -6.89 -18.70
CA THR A 114 -3.57 -6.04 -17.59
C THR A 114 -2.61 -6.08 -16.41
N ASP A 115 -2.03 -7.25 -16.12
CA ASP A 115 -1.02 -7.45 -15.09
C ASP A 115 0.17 -6.49 -15.25
N ILE A 116 0.73 -6.41 -16.46
CA ILE A 116 1.92 -5.60 -16.73
C ILE A 116 1.58 -4.11 -16.85
N ALA A 117 0.36 -3.79 -17.30
CA ALA A 117 -0.11 -2.41 -17.40
C ALA A 117 -0.38 -1.79 -16.02
N LEU A 118 -1.11 -2.49 -15.17
CA LEU A 118 -1.71 -1.90 -13.97
C LEU A 118 -0.91 -2.21 -12.69
N ALA A 119 -0.22 -3.36 -12.60
CA ALA A 119 0.53 -3.72 -11.41
C ALA A 119 1.66 -2.74 -11.06
N PRO A 120 2.45 -2.18 -12.02
CA PRO A 120 3.46 -1.18 -11.68
C PRO A 120 2.84 0.11 -11.11
N HIS A 121 1.72 0.55 -11.66
CA HIS A 121 1.01 1.73 -11.17
C HIS A 121 0.45 1.48 -9.77
N MET A 122 -0.25 0.36 -9.55
CA MET A 122 -0.77 0.00 -8.23
C MET A 122 0.33 -0.22 -7.20
N SER A 123 1.44 -0.85 -7.60
CA SER A 123 2.62 -1.05 -6.75
C SER A 123 3.16 0.28 -6.24
N ARG A 124 3.23 1.28 -7.11
CA ARG A 124 3.82 2.57 -6.78
C ARG A 124 2.84 3.45 -6.03
N GLU A 125 1.64 3.64 -6.57
CA GLU A 125 0.70 4.67 -6.10
C GLU A 125 -0.23 4.16 -4.99
N TRP A 126 -0.74 2.93 -5.07
CA TRP A 126 -1.78 2.47 -4.12
C TRP A 126 -1.18 1.67 -2.97
N ILE A 127 -0.24 0.79 -3.30
CA ILE A 127 0.36 -0.14 -2.35
C ILE A 127 1.58 0.48 -1.68
N GLY A 128 2.49 1.09 -2.43
CA GLY A 128 3.76 1.55 -1.91
C GLY A 128 3.85 3.04 -1.62
N HIS A 129 2.87 3.85 -2.04
CA HIS A 129 3.05 5.30 -1.95
C HIS A 129 2.93 5.80 -0.52
N GLN A 130 3.27 7.08 -0.32
CA GLN A 130 3.32 7.77 0.97
C GLN A 130 2.26 7.27 1.95
N SER A 131 2.59 7.26 3.24
CA SER A 131 1.66 6.82 4.28
C SER A 131 0.41 7.69 4.44
N ILE A 132 0.17 8.65 3.55
CA ILE A 132 -1.02 9.50 3.52
C ILE A 132 -1.92 9.22 2.31
N THR A 133 -1.44 8.50 1.30
CA THR A 133 -2.12 8.31 -0.01
C THR A 133 -2.32 6.84 -0.39
N GLY A 134 -1.99 5.90 0.51
CA GLY A 134 -2.05 4.47 0.23
C GLY A 134 -2.45 3.62 1.42
N TRP A 135 -2.21 2.30 1.30
CA TRP A 135 -2.60 1.32 2.32
C TRP A 135 -1.95 1.57 3.70
N GLY A 136 -0.81 2.26 3.75
CA GLY A 136 -0.02 2.47 4.96
C GLY A 136 -0.63 3.36 6.02
N ASP A 137 -1.43 4.36 5.64
CA ASP A 137 -2.02 5.32 6.58
C ASP A 137 -2.86 4.63 7.66
N SER A 138 -3.68 3.69 7.20
CA SER A 138 -4.57 2.91 8.05
C SER A 138 -3.79 2.16 9.13
N LEU A 139 -2.63 1.61 8.79
CA LEU A 139 -1.80 0.84 9.71
C LEU A 139 -1.12 1.73 10.75
N TYR A 140 -0.59 2.87 10.34
CA TYR A 140 0.03 3.82 11.27
C TYR A 140 -0.98 4.44 12.22
N THR A 141 -2.14 4.85 11.69
CA THR A 141 -3.22 5.42 12.49
C THR A 141 -3.72 4.43 13.54
N ILE A 142 -3.87 3.15 13.17
CA ILE A 142 -4.26 2.10 14.12
C ILE A 142 -3.17 1.89 15.19
N LEU A 143 -1.90 1.76 14.80
CA LEU A 143 -0.79 1.54 15.73
C LEU A 143 -0.60 2.72 16.69
N ALA A 144 -0.65 3.95 16.17
CA ALA A 144 -0.58 5.18 16.97
C ALA A 144 -1.75 5.25 17.95
N SER A 145 -2.97 4.94 17.50
CA SER A 145 -4.17 4.93 18.34
C SER A 145 -4.03 3.93 19.47
N TYR A 146 -3.55 2.71 19.20
CA TYR A 146 -3.31 1.72 20.24
C TYR A 146 -2.27 2.20 21.26
N ARG A 147 -1.16 2.78 20.81
CA ARG A 147 -0.15 3.31 21.73
C ARG A 147 -0.70 4.42 22.62
N MET A 148 -1.51 5.32 22.05
CA MET A 148 -2.15 6.39 22.81
C MET A 148 -3.15 5.85 23.84
N THR A 149 -3.97 4.85 23.48
CA THR A 149 -4.93 4.26 24.43
C THR A 149 -4.27 3.61 25.64
N GLN A 150 -3.10 2.99 25.44
CA GLN A 150 -2.31 2.43 26.54
C GLN A 150 -1.82 3.53 27.49
N LEU A 151 -1.41 4.68 26.95
CA LEU A 151 -0.92 5.81 27.74
C LEU A 151 -2.04 6.55 28.48
N THR A 152 -3.24 6.61 27.90
CA THR A 152 -4.39 7.30 28.50
C THR A 152 -5.27 6.39 29.35
N ASN A 153 -4.91 5.11 29.51
CA ASN A 153 -5.68 4.10 30.24
C ASN A 153 -7.15 4.00 29.79
N ILE A 154 -7.38 4.09 28.47
CA ILE A 154 -8.71 3.96 27.86
C ILE A 154 -8.92 2.51 27.41
N ASN A 155 -10.15 2.01 27.51
CA ASN A 155 -10.49 0.67 27.04
C ASN A 155 -10.29 0.52 25.53
N GLN A 156 -9.33 -0.32 25.15
CA GLN A 156 -8.93 -0.58 23.75
C GLN A 156 -10.06 -1.15 22.89
N ARG A 157 -11.01 -1.90 23.47
CA ARG A 157 -12.14 -2.48 22.72
C ARG A 157 -13.07 -1.41 22.16
N ASN A 158 -13.27 -0.33 22.91
CA ASN A 158 -14.09 0.79 22.45
C ASN A 158 -13.39 1.56 21.34
N VAL A 159 -12.07 1.75 21.47
CA VAL A 159 -11.28 2.44 20.46
C VAL A 159 -11.27 1.67 19.15
N LEU A 160 -11.08 0.35 19.19
CA LEU A 160 -11.15 -0.47 17.98
C LEU A 160 -12.50 -0.31 17.25
N LYS A 161 -13.63 -0.31 17.98
CA LYS A 161 -14.96 -0.10 17.36
C LYS A 161 -15.06 1.27 16.67
N VAL A 162 -14.55 2.31 17.31
CA VAL A 162 -14.52 3.67 16.75
C VAL A 162 -13.63 3.70 15.50
N VAL A 163 -12.42 3.15 15.58
CA VAL A 163 -11.45 3.14 14.47
C VAL A 163 -12.00 2.39 13.26
N VAL A 164 -12.63 1.24 13.47
CA VAL A 164 -13.30 0.50 12.38
C VAL A 164 -14.39 1.36 11.75
N ALA A 165 -15.26 1.99 12.54
CA ALA A 165 -16.32 2.85 12.02
C ALA A 165 -15.76 4.05 11.24
N THR A 166 -14.71 4.71 11.74
CA THR A 166 -14.11 5.88 11.09
C THR A 166 -13.41 5.52 9.79
N ILE A 167 -12.74 4.36 9.71
CA ILE A 167 -12.08 3.91 8.47
C ILE A 167 -13.12 3.66 7.37
N PHE A 168 -14.25 3.01 7.70
CA PHE A 168 -15.31 2.82 6.71
C PHE A 168 -15.89 4.16 6.24
N VAL A 169 -16.21 5.07 7.16
CA VAL A 169 -16.75 6.39 6.81
C VAL A 169 -15.75 7.19 5.98
N SER A 170 -14.46 7.19 6.34
CA SER A 170 -13.44 7.93 5.60
C SER A 170 -13.27 7.38 4.18
N MET A 171 -13.26 6.05 4.00
CA MET A 171 -13.21 5.43 2.67
C MET A 171 -14.36 5.89 1.76
N PHE A 172 -15.60 5.85 2.26
CA PHE A 172 -16.75 6.30 1.46
C PHE A 172 -16.70 7.77 1.09
N VAL A 173 -16.33 8.64 2.05
CA VAL A 173 -16.24 10.08 1.81
C VAL A 173 -15.13 10.40 0.82
N THR A 174 -13.96 9.77 0.96
CA THR A 174 -12.83 9.97 0.05
C THR A 174 -13.17 9.55 -1.38
N GLU A 175 -13.83 8.41 -1.59
CA GLU A 175 -14.24 7.95 -2.93
C GLU A 175 -15.28 8.90 -3.56
N ILE A 176 -16.27 9.37 -2.79
CA ILE A 176 -17.27 10.33 -3.29
C ILE A 176 -16.59 11.63 -3.72
N ILE A 177 -15.65 12.13 -2.90
CA ILE A 177 -14.90 13.36 -3.20
C ILE A 177 -14.01 13.16 -4.44
N ALA A 178 -13.31 12.02 -4.55
CA ALA A 178 -12.47 11.73 -5.70
C ALA A 178 -13.28 11.72 -7.01
N ILE A 179 -14.45 11.07 -7.01
CA ILE A 179 -15.36 11.06 -8.17
C ILE A 179 -15.92 12.45 -8.44
N ALA A 180 -16.31 13.20 -7.41
CA ALA A 180 -16.87 14.54 -7.56
C ALA A 180 -15.85 15.53 -8.13
N ILE A 181 -14.60 15.53 -7.64
CA ILE A 181 -13.54 16.40 -8.15
C ILE A 181 -13.23 16.08 -9.61
N THR A 182 -13.05 14.80 -9.93
CA THR A 182 -12.76 14.37 -11.30
C THR A 182 -13.91 14.65 -12.27
N GLY A 183 -15.16 14.55 -11.80
CA GLY A 183 -16.36 14.88 -12.57
C GLY A 183 -16.60 16.38 -12.78
N VAL A 184 -16.30 17.22 -11.78
CA VAL A 184 -16.52 18.68 -11.85
C VAL A 184 -15.42 19.39 -12.63
N TYR A 185 -14.15 19.04 -12.40
CA TYR A 185 -13.02 19.67 -13.09
C TYR A 185 -12.72 19.01 -14.45
N GLY A 186 -13.23 17.79 -14.66
CA GLY A 186 -13.10 17.02 -15.89
C GLY A 186 -11.69 16.47 -16.07
N TRP A 187 -11.54 15.15 -16.02
CA TRP A 187 -10.27 14.47 -16.34
C TRP A 187 -9.72 14.87 -17.72
N GLY A 188 -10.61 15.19 -18.68
CA GLY A 188 -10.25 15.65 -20.03
C GLY A 188 -9.76 17.10 -20.16
N ARG A 189 -9.75 17.90 -19.08
CA ARG A 189 -9.17 19.25 -19.08
C ARG A 189 -7.71 19.30 -18.63
N PHE A 190 -7.22 18.24 -18.02
CA PHE A 190 -5.82 18.06 -17.66
C PHE A 190 -5.05 17.33 -18.76
N HIS A 191 -4.98 17.91 -19.96
CA HIS A 191 -4.16 17.35 -21.05
C HIS A 191 -2.64 17.39 -20.74
N ASP A 192 -2.22 18.17 -19.74
CA ASP A 192 -0.79 18.37 -19.43
C ASP A 192 -0.27 17.53 -18.23
N ILE A 193 -1.13 16.77 -17.53
CA ILE A 193 -0.70 15.91 -16.41
C ILE A 193 -0.04 14.61 -16.88
N TYR A 194 -0.08 14.29 -18.19
CA TYR A 194 0.76 13.22 -18.73
C TYR A 194 2.26 13.49 -18.53
N TYR A 195 2.69 14.76 -18.36
CA TYR A 195 4.10 15.08 -18.15
C TYR A 195 4.60 14.81 -16.73
N ILE A 196 3.75 14.96 -15.70
CA ILE A 196 4.19 14.75 -14.30
C ILE A 196 4.34 13.24 -14.01
N ASP A 197 3.48 12.40 -14.58
CA ASP A 197 3.61 10.94 -14.50
C ASP A 197 4.66 10.34 -15.46
N LEU A 198 5.01 11.03 -16.55
CA LEU A 198 6.07 10.55 -17.45
C LEU A 198 7.46 10.61 -16.80
N TYR A 199 7.73 11.60 -15.94
CA TYR A 199 9.00 11.64 -15.18
C TYR A 199 9.05 10.57 -14.08
N ALA A 200 7.89 10.14 -13.59
CA ALA A 200 7.78 8.97 -12.71
C ALA A 200 8.03 7.65 -13.46
N LEU A 201 7.79 7.59 -14.77
CA LEU A 201 7.99 6.42 -15.65
C LEU A 201 9.37 6.36 -16.34
N GLY A 202 10.40 6.99 -15.78
CA GLY A 202 11.75 7.10 -16.36
C GLY A 202 12.30 5.84 -17.05
N PRO A 203 12.18 4.62 -16.51
CA PRO A 203 12.68 3.44 -17.21
C PRO A 203 11.66 2.74 -18.14
N VAL A 204 10.38 3.14 -18.16
CA VAL A 204 9.34 2.52 -19.00
C VAL A 204 9.14 3.30 -20.31
N CYS A 205 9.18 4.63 -20.27
CA CYS A 205 9.00 5.45 -21.47
C CYS A 205 10.22 5.49 -22.41
N GLU A 206 11.43 5.23 -21.91
CA GLU A 206 12.64 5.19 -22.74
C GLU A 206 12.63 4.01 -23.74
N ALA A 207 11.80 2.99 -23.51
CA ALA A 207 11.60 1.88 -24.46
C ALA A 207 10.59 2.19 -25.58
N LEU A 208 9.82 3.28 -25.50
CA LEU A 208 8.83 3.68 -26.50
C LEU A 208 9.30 4.82 -27.42
N GLN A 209 10.50 5.37 -27.20
CA GLN A 209 11.06 6.46 -28.02
C GLN A 209 11.97 6.02 -29.18
N VAL A 210 12.18 4.71 -29.38
CA VAL A 210 13.11 4.24 -30.44
C VAL A 210 12.52 4.33 -31.85
N ASP A 211 11.19 4.45 -32.01
CA ASP A 211 10.53 4.37 -33.32
C ASP A 211 9.77 5.63 -33.78
N ASN A 212 9.97 6.81 -33.17
CA ASN A 212 9.34 8.03 -33.68
C ASN A 212 10.28 9.25 -33.61
N PRO A 213 10.63 9.87 -34.77
CA PRO A 213 11.50 11.05 -34.78
C PRO A 213 10.82 12.23 -34.07
N ALA A 214 11.56 12.86 -33.18
CA ALA A 214 11.11 13.98 -32.35
C ALA A 214 10.50 15.13 -33.18
N PRO A 215 9.37 15.73 -32.77
CA PRO A 215 8.96 17.03 -33.28
C PRO A 215 9.88 18.14 -32.71
N PRO A 216 10.03 19.25 -33.45
CA PRO A 216 11.09 20.22 -33.22
C PRO A 216 10.89 21.04 -31.95
N SER A 217 12.04 21.40 -31.37
CA SER A 217 12.27 22.30 -30.24
C SER A 217 11.27 23.45 -30.08
N LEU A 218 10.62 23.50 -28.90
CA LEU A 218 10.11 24.74 -28.34
C LEU A 218 10.85 25.04 -27.04
N GLU A 219 11.79 25.97 -27.17
CA GLU A 219 12.41 26.72 -26.09
C GLU A 219 11.37 27.40 -25.18
N LYS A 220 11.78 27.52 -23.91
CA LYS A 220 11.54 28.64 -22.96
C LYS A 220 10.31 28.60 -22.04
N ASN A 221 10.69 28.64 -20.75
CA ASN A 221 10.08 29.34 -19.63
C ASN A 221 8.73 28.83 -19.15
N TYR A 222 8.70 28.12 -18.00
CA TYR A 222 7.91 28.55 -16.85
C TYR A 222 8.55 28.07 -15.54
N PHE A 223 8.78 29.05 -14.68
CA PHE A 223 9.38 29.01 -13.36
C PHE A 223 8.23 29.15 -12.37
N PHE A 224 7.83 28.10 -11.66
CA PHE A 224 6.93 28.13 -10.48
C PHE A 224 7.07 26.74 -9.83
N GLY A 225 7.56 26.54 -8.61
CA GLY A 225 7.45 27.35 -7.41
C GLY A 225 6.19 26.97 -6.65
N PHE A 226 6.19 25.83 -5.94
CA PHE A 226 5.27 25.63 -4.82
C PHE A 226 5.99 25.00 -3.63
N MET A 227 6.17 25.89 -2.66
CA MET A 227 6.49 25.66 -1.26
C MET A 227 5.14 25.68 -0.52
N ILE A 228 5.07 24.93 0.58
CA ILE A 228 3.95 24.65 1.51
C ILE A 228 3.36 23.26 1.30
#